data_AF-A0A6C1NLB9-F1
#
_entry.id   AF-A0A6C1NLB9-F1
#
_cell.length_a   1.000
_cell.length_b   1.000
_cell.length_c   1.000
_cell.angle_alpha   90.00
_cell.angle_beta   90.00
_cell.angle_gamma   90.00
#
_symmetry.space_group_name_H-M   'P 1'
#
loop_
_entity.id
_entity.type
_entity.pdbx_description
1 polymer ?
#
loop_
_entity_poly.entity_id
_entity_poly.type
_entity_poly.pdbx_seq_one_letter_code
_entity_poly.pdbx_strand_id
1 'polypeptide(L)'
;MKTTFPWQSAALLLLLVVPTLALAQDAPPADEADSPLPPDLAAVEEERSRMCVDGHELLDSFIARLQPLEDRAERLASLGRAISLEDLRRVEPLDLEDPVEAEVARWFEVDRELGEAYAREEDESILEARREAREEIIERLSEAWEENADEIEAVVTADEGLEEAFRRCEGSILIRGVVEEACGDADSSLCRAVRQDEPTPRFRFVDEGAQLWDIQGGRPWSMPERVSVQPSGELGGARVRASAQRGNATILLTLETLILDRGTLSDEENQHYNEQLDELGVEFGHPELNISPIMGVDMDLPGPLAEETAWVLHFGETPETTEDILHVFPVTEDGAGSAIIPLTPHILDRLVGEAPIRLTAIGTVTPDAGPMGGPALYWMEFPDLLREQAVGQLVSYWLGGGLSDDLLELIPPS
;
A
#
# COMPACT_ATOMS: atom_id res chain seq x y z
N MET A 1 9.56 -23.91 -26.43
CA MET A 1 8.66 -22.81 -26.01
C MET A 1 8.73 -22.75 -24.50
N LYS A 2 9.21 -21.64 -23.94
CA LYS A 2 9.30 -21.43 -22.50
C LYS A 2 7.90 -21.03 -22.03
N THR A 3 7.22 -21.93 -21.34
CA THR A 3 5.94 -21.65 -20.69
C THR A 3 6.26 -20.93 -19.38
N THR A 4 6.04 -19.62 -19.39
CA THR A 4 5.97 -18.79 -18.19
C THR A 4 4.71 -19.15 -17.43
N PHE A 5 4.86 -19.73 -16.24
CA PHE A 5 3.78 -20.05 -15.31
C PHE A 5 3.05 -18.78 -14.85
N PRO A 6 1.72 -18.79 -14.68
CA PRO A 6 0.94 -17.62 -14.28
C PRO A 6 0.98 -17.46 -12.76
N TRP A 7 2.12 -17.04 -12.20
CA TRP A 7 2.25 -16.74 -10.76
C TRP A 7 1.97 -15.28 -10.41
N GLN A 8 1.70 -14.42 -11.40
CA GLN A 8 1.66 -12.96 -11.19
C GLN A 8 0.30 -12.41 -10.77
N SER A 9 -0.81 -13.10 -11.05
CA SER A 9 -2.15 -12.53 -10.79
C SER A 9 -2.66 -12.81 -9.37
N ALA A 10 -2.33 -13.96 -8.77
CA ALA A 10 -2.75 -14.29 -7.40
C ALA A 10 -1.91 -13.58 -6.33
N ALA A 11 -0.67 -13.19 -6.66
CA ALA A 11 0.21 -12.46 -5.74
C ALA A 11 -0.20 -11.00 -5.52
N LEU A 12 -1.00 -10.40 -6.44
CA LEU A 12 -1.36 -8.99 -6.37
C LEU A 12 -2.38 -8.67 -5.26
N LEU A 13 -3.21 -9.63 -4.85
CA LEU A 13 -4.21 -9.44 -3.79
C LEU A 13 -3.69 -9.81 -2.39
N LEU A 14 -2.72 -10.74 -2.28
CA LEU A 14 -2.03 -11.02 -1.02
C LEU A 14 -1.07 -9.90 -0.59
N LEU A 15 -0.69 -9.01 -1.51
CA LEU A 15 0.05 -7.78 -1.21
C LEU A 15 -0.80 -6.70 -0.53
N LEU A 16 -2.13 -6.83 -0.49
CA LEU A 16 -3.02 -5.97 0.30
C LEU A 16 -3.16 -6.43 1.77
N VAL A 17 -2.59 -7.59 2.13
CA VAL A 17 -2.66 -8.18 3.48
C VAL A 17 -1.28 -8.19 4.15
N VAL A 18 -0.31 -7.41 3.65
CA VAL A 18 0.75 -6.97 4.54
C VAL A 18 0.11 -5.91 5.41
N PRO A 19 -0.12 -6.16 6.72
CA PRO A 19 -0.39 -5.05 7.60
C PRO A 19 0.83 -4.16 7.41
N THR A 20 0.63 -2.97 6.85
CA THR A 20 1.51 -1.88 7.22
C THR A 20 1.25 -1.71 8.70
N LEU A 21 1.95 -2.53 9.50
CA LEU A 21 2.24 -2.25 10.87
C LEU A 21 3.00 -0.93 10.78
N ALA A 22 2.23 0.15 10.73
CA ALA A 22 2.52 1.37 11.42
C ALA A 22 2.75 0.96 12.87
N LEU A 23 3.94 0.41 13.12
CA LEU A 23 4.68 0.80 14.29
C LEU A 23 4.81 2.31 14.15
N ALA A 24 3.78 3.02 14.63
CA ALA A 24 3.96 4.32 15.21
C ALA A 24 5.04 4.11 16.26
N GLN A 25 6.30 4.27 15.87
CA GLN A 25 7.29 4.68 16.82
C GLN A 25 6.76 6.02 17.30
N ASP A 26 6.47 6.12 18.60
CA ASP A 26 6.11 7.36 19.25
C ASP A 26 7.12 8.42 18.85
N ALA A 27 6.78 9.19 17.81
CA ALA A 27 7.51 10.38 17.47
C ALA A 27 7.29 11.33 18.64
N PRO A 28 8.32 12.02 19.14
CA PRO A 28 8.10 13.03 20.16
C PRO A 28 7.06 14.04 19.64
N PRO A 29 6.14 14.52 20.49
CA PRO A 29 5.14 15.50 20.09
C PRO A 29 5.86 16.70 19.48
N ALA A 30 5.43 17.12 18.28
CA ALA A 30 5.82 18.40 17.73
C ALA A 30 5.32 19.51 18.68
N ASP A 31 6.14 20.54 18.91
CA ASP A 31 5.80 21.65 19.81
C ASP A 31 4.50 22.34 19.34
N GLU A 32 3.58 22.54 20.29
CA GLU A 32 2.15 22.80 20.12
C GLU A 32 1.82 24.15 19.44
N ALA A 33 1.19 24.09 18.27
CA ALA A 33 0.14 25.02 17.88
C ALA A 33 -1.20 24.26 17.94
N ASP A 34 -2.03 24.55 18.96
CA ASP A 34 -3.34 23.91 19.15
C ASP A 34 -4.28 24.20 17.97
N SER A 35 -4.29 23.29 17.00
CA SER A 35 -5.30 23.28 15.95
C SER A 35 -6.69 23.16 16.57
N PRO A 36 -7.64 24.02 16.22
CA PRO A 36 -8.99 23.98 16.77
C PRO A 36 -9.66 22.63 16.49
N LEU A 37 -10.42 22.14 17.46
CA LEU A 37 -11.24 20.93 17.31
C LEU A 37 -12.32 21.17 16.23
N PRO A 38 -12.36 20.36 15.15
CA PRO A 38 -13.41 20.47 14.16
C PRO A 38 -14.78 20.14 14.79
N PRO A 39 -15.83 20.95 14.54
CA PRO A 39 -17.12 20.80 15.20
C PRO A 39 -17.83 19.48 14.89
N ASP A 40 -17.63 18.93 13.69
CA ASP A 40 -18.35 17.72 13.25
C ASP A 40 -17.53 16.43 13.43
N LEU A 41 -16.28 16.52 13.93
CA LEU A 41 -15.39 15.37 14.13
C LEU A 41 -16.07 14.23 14.89
N ALA A 42 -16.68 14.53 16.04
CA ALA A 42 -17.30 13.50 16.86
C ALA A 42 -18.43 12.79 16.09
N ALA A 43 -19.32 13.53 15.43
CA ALA A 43 -20.44 12.95 14.71
C ALA A 43 -19.99 12.07 13.53
N VAL A 44 -18.99 12.52 12.77
CA VAL A 44 -18.42 11.77 11.64
C VAL A 44 -17.75 10.48 12.11
N GLU A 45 -16.99 10.53 13.20
CA GLU A 45 -16.25 9.37 13.70
C GLU A 45 -17.14 8.39 14.47
N GLU A 46 -18.23 8.85 15.08
CA GLU A 46 -19.29 7.98 15.59
C GLU A 46 -19.97 7.22 14.44
N GLU A 47 -20.29 7.88 13.32
CA GLU A 47 -20.84 7.21 12.15
C GLU A 47 -19.87 6.16 11.59
N ARG A 48 -18.59 6.53 11.39
CA ARG A 48 -17.55 5.59 10.98
C ARG A 48 -17.47 4.38 11.92
N SER A 49 -17.48 4.63 13.23
CA SER A 49 -17.40 3.57 14.24
C SER A 49 -18.55 2.57 14.14
N ARG A 50 -19.78 3.04 13.83
CA ARG A 50 -20.93 2.15 13.59
C ARG A 50 -20.76 1.37 12.30
N MET A 51 -20.39 2.03 11.21
CA MET A 51 -20.18 1.38 9.90
C MET A 51 -19.09 0.30 9.95
N CYS A 52 -18.07 0.47 10.77
CA CYS A 52 -16.98 -0.49 10.89
C CYS A 52 -17.38 -1.80 11.58
N VAL A 53 -18.48 -1.85 12.33
CA VAL A 53 -19.02 -3.12 12.83
C VAL A 53 -19.44 -4.03 11.68
N ASP A 54 -20.27 -3.50 10.78
CA ASP A 54 -20.73 -4.23 9.59
C ASP A 54 -19.55 -4.52 8.63
N GLY A 55 -18.65 -3.55 8.46
CA GLY A 55 -17.45 -3.71 7.62
C GLY A 55 -16.54 -4.85 8.09
N HIS A 56 -16.34 -4.99 9.40
CA HIS A 56 -15.56 -6.09 9.95
C HIS A 56 -16.29 -7.44 9.90
N GLU A 57 -17.62 -7.47 9.95
CA GLU A 57 -18.38 -8.70 9.71
C GLU A 57 -18.22 -9.18 8.27
N LEU A 58 -18.28 -8.27 7.29
CA LEU A 58 -17.99 -8.58 5.89
C LEU A 58 -16.57 -9.11 5.70
N LEU A 59 -15.58 -8.45 6.31
CA LEU A 59 -14.18 -8.87 6.24
C LEU A 59 -13.94 -10.26 6.85
N ASP A 60 -14.52 -10.53 8.02
CA ASP A 60 -14.39 -11.84 8.66
C ASP A 60 -15.05 -12.95 7.81
N SER A 61 -16.22 -12.66 7.22
CA SER A 61 -16.91 -13.57 6.29
C SER A 61 -16.09 -13.84 5.02
N PHE A 62 -15.44 -12.81 4.48
CA PHE A 62 -14.53 -12.91 3.35
C PHE A 62 -13.32 -13.80 3.69
N ILE A 63 -12.64 -13.53 4.81
CA ILE A 63 -11.49 -14.33 5.28
C ILE A 63 -11.91 -15.79 5.49
N ALA A 64 -13.06 -16.04 6.12
CA ALA A 64 -13.55 -17.39 6.38
C ALA A 64 -13.84 -18.18 5.08
N ARG A 65 -14.20 -17.50 3.98
CA ARG A 65 -14.37 -18.11 2.66
C ARG A 65 -13.06 -18.37 1.94
N LEU A 66 -12.06 -17.49 2.08
CA LEU A 66 -10.75 -17.66 1.45
C LEU A 66 -9.89 -18.72 2.15
N GLN A 67 -9.95 -18.82 3.47
CA GLN A 67 -9.10 -19.72 4.25
C GLN A 67 -9.05 -21.18 3.74
N PRO A 68 -10.18 -21.86 3.44
CA PRO A 68 -10.12 -23.23 2.91
C PRO A 68 -9.45 -23.32 1.52
N LEU A 69 -9.53 -22.26 0.70
CA LEU A 69 -8.90 -22.21 -0.63
C LEU A 69 -7.38 -21.97 -0.53
N GLU A 70 -6.94 -21.19 0.45
CA GLU A 70 -5.53 -21.03 0.80
C GLU A 70 -4.94 -22.35 1.30
N ASP A 71 -5.62 -23.03 2.24
CA ASP A 71 -5.21 -24.33 2.74
C ASP A 71 -5.09 -25.37 1.60
N ARG A 72 -6.05 -25.37 0.66
CA ARG A 72 -6.03 -26.24 -0.54
C ARG A 72 -4.87 -25.90 -1.47
N ALA A 73 -4.59 -24.62 -1.72
CA ALA A 73 -3.45 -24.18 -2.51
C ALA A 73 -2.11 -24.64 -1.89
N GLU A 74 -1.91 -24.44 -0.59
CA GLU A 74 -0.71 -24.90 0.11
C GLU A 74 -0.55 -26.43 0.04
N ARG A 75 -1.68 -27.14 0.13
CA ARG A 75 -1.73 -28.59 0.01
C ARG A 75 -1.34 -29.06 -1.39
N LEU A 76 -1.93 -28.49 -2.45
CA LEU A 76 -1.57 -28.79 -3.84
C LEU A 76 -0.10 -28.47 -4.14
N ALA A 77 0.45 -27.39 -3.58
CA ALA A 77 1.88 -27.07 -3.68
C ALA A 77 2.76 -28.17 -3.07
N SER A 78 2.33 -28.68 -1.92
CA SER A 78 3.05 -29.74 -1.20
C SER A 78 3.01 -31.06 -1.95
N LEU A 79 1.86 -31.42 -2.53
CA LEU A 79 1.70 -32.60 -3.40
C LEU A 79 2.62 -32.51 -4.63
N GLY A 80 2.61 -31.37 -5.33
CA GLY A 80 3.50 -31.16 -6.48
C GLY A 80 4.99 -31.27 -6.15
N ARG A 81 5.41 -30.77 -4.97
CA ARG A 81 6.78 -30.95 -4.46
C ARG A 81 7.09 -32.40 -4.13
N ALA A 82 6.16 -33.12 -3.52
CA ALA A 82 6.34 -34.54 -3.18
C ALA A 82 6.51 -35.40 -4.43
N ILE A 83 5.69 -35.17 -5.46
CA ILE A 83 5.80 -35.84 -6.77
C ILE A 83 7.12 -35.51 -7.45
N SER A 84 7.51 -34.23 -7.44
CA SER A 84 8.76 -33.80 -8.06
C SER A 84 10.00 -34.44 -7.42
N LEU A 85 9.91 -34.79 -6.15
CA LEU A 85 10.99 -35.38 -5.36
C LEU A 85 10.82 -36.89 -5.12
N GLU A 86 9.74 -37.48 -5.63
CA GLU A 86 9.38 -38.89 -5.39
C GLU A 86 9.40 -39.26 -3.88
N ASP A 87 8.91 -38.34 -3.02
CA ASP A 87 8.99 -38.48 -1.55
C ASP A 87 7.61 -38.28 -0.88
N LEU A 88 6.84 -39.37 -0.79
CA LEU A 88 5.49 -39.41 -0.22
C LEU A 88 5.43 -38.90 1.24
N ARG A 89 6.49 -39.11 2.02
CA ARG A 89 6.56 -38.72 3.44
C ARG A 89 6.40 -37.20 3.67
N ARG A 90 6.53 -36.39 2.62
CA ARG A 90 6.35 -34.93 2.68
C ARG A 90 4.89 -34.51 2.75
N VAL A 91 3.98 -35.40 2.38
CA VAL A 91 2.54 -35.10 2.27
C VAL A 91 1.67 -36.07 3.05
N GLU A 92 2.24 -37.09 3.69
CA GLU A 92 1.49 -37.97 4.59
C GLU A 92 0.97 -37.24 5.85
N PRO A 93 -0.23 -37.59 6.32
CA PRO A 93 -1.19 -38.51 5.70
C PRO A 93 -1.88 -37.89 4.48
N LEU A 94 -2.20 -38.71 3.48
CA LEU A 94 -3.07 -38.31 2.37
C LEU A 94 -4.54 -38.48 2.76
N ASP A 95 -5.37 -37.51 2.37
CA ASP A 95 -6.82 -37.60 2.47
C ASP A 95 -7.38 -38.36 1.27
N LEU A 96 -7.81 -39.61 1.48
CA LEU A 96 -8.34 -40.44 0.39
C LEU A 96 -9.79 -40.10 0.02
N GLU A 97 -10.44 -39.20 0.76
CA GLU A 97 -11.75 -38.65 0.38
C GLU A 97 -11.60 -37.52 -0.66
N ASP A 98 -10.45 -36.85 -0.68
CA ASP A 98 -10.10 -35.90 -1.74
C ASP A 98 -9.68 -36.65 -3.02
N PRO A 99 -10.32 -36.39 -4.18
CA PRO A 99 -10.04 -37.11 -5.42
C PRO A 99 -8.62 -36.88 -5.94
N VAL A 100 -8.06 -35.68 -5.77
CA VAL A 100 -6.71 -35.35 -6.20
C VAL A 100 -5.69 -36.10 -5.35
N GLU A 101 -5.85 -36.10 -4.02
CA GLU A 101 -4.97 -36.82 -3.11
C GLU A 101 -5.05 -38.34 -3.27
N ALA A 102 -6.24 -38.89 -3.53
CA ALA A 102 -6.41 -40.30 -3.88
C ALA A 102 -5.65 -40.67 -5.18
N GLU A 103 -5.65 -39.78 -6.17
CA GLU A 103 -4.87 -39.96 -7.40
C GLU A 103 -3.37 -39.87 -7.15
N VAL A 104 -2.92 -38.96 -6.29
CA VAL A 104 -1.50 -38.87 -5.88
C VAL A 104 -1.06 -40.14 -5.13
N ALA A 105 -1.90 -40.66 -4.23
CA ALA A 105 -1.64 -41.92 -3.53
C ALA A 105 -1.40 -43.07 -4.52
N ARG A 106 -2.31 -43.20 -5.49
CA ARG A 106 -2.23 -44.19 -6.56
C ARG A 106 -0.99 -44.00 -7.44
N TRP A 107 -0.63 -42.76 -7.76
CA TRP A 107 0.58 -42.47 -8.53
C TRP A 107 1.85 -42.95 -7.80
N PHE A 108 1.98 -42.69 -6.49
CA PHE A 108 3.13 -43.17 -5.71
C PHE A 108 3.20 -44.71 -5.65
N GLU A 109 2.05 -45.40 -5.61
CA GLU A 109 2.02 -46.86 -5.70
C GLU A 109 2.53 -47.37 -7.05
N VAL A 110 2.05 -46.77 -8.16
CA VAL A 110 2.47 -47.10 -9.53
C VAL A 110 3.96 -46.79 -9.73
N ASP A 111 4.43 -45.63 -9.28
CA ASP A 111 5.84 -45.24 -9.42
C ASP A 111 6.78 -46.19 -8.67
N ARG A 112 6.39 -46.62 -7.46
CA ARG A 112 7.13 -47.63 -6.69
C ARG A 112 7.22 -48.96 -7.45
N GLU A 113 6.12 -49.44 -8.01
CA GLU A 113 6.08 -50.69 -8.78
C GLU A 113 6.96 -50.62 -10.04
N LEU A 114 6.89 -49.50 -10.77
CA LEU A 114 7.73 -49.27 -11.95
C LEU A 114 9.21 -49.11 -11.57
N GLY A 115 9.52 -48.44 -10.47
CA GLY A 115 10.90 -48.34 -9.95
C GLY A 115 11.48 -49.69 -9.56
N GLU A 116 10.70 -50.54 -8.88
CA GLU A 116 11.08 -51.92 -8.53
C GLU A 116 11.23 -52.82 -9.76
N ALA A 117 10.44 -52.60 -10.83
CA ALA A 117 10.57 -53.31 -12.09
C ALA A 117 11.84 -52.89 -12.85
N TYR A 118 12.10 -51.59 -12.97
CA TYR A 118 13.29 -51.06 -13.63
C TYR A 118 14.58 -51.56 -12.96
N ALA A 119 14.62 -51.58 -11.62
CA ALA A 119 15.76 -52.09 -10.87
C ALA A 119 16.06 -53.59 -11.13
N ARG A 120 15.10 -54.36 -11.64
CA ARG A 120 15.25 -55.78 -11.97
C ARG A 120 15.58 -56.02 -13.45
N GLU A 121 14.98 -55.23 -14.33
CA GLU A 121 14.94 -55.52 -15.77
C GLU A 121 15.80 -54.56 -16.60
N GLU A 122 16.10 -53.36 -16.09
CA GLU A 122 16.86 -52.30 -16.77
C GLU A 122 16.30 -51.94 -18.17
N ASP A 123 14.98 -52.07 -18.34
CA ASP A 123 14.29 -51.77 -19.60
C ASP A 123 13.89 -50.28 -19.70
N GLU A 124 14.35 -49.61 -20.75
CA GLU A 124 14.02 -48.22 -21.09
C GLU A 124 12.52 -48.00 -21.28
N SER A 125 11.74 -49.02 -21.67
CA SER A 125 10.28 -48.90 -21.77
C SER A 125 9.60 -48.61 -20.42
N ILE A 126 10.23 -49.01 -19.30
CA ILE A 126 9.75 -48.73 -17.94
C ILE A 126 10.04 -47.28 -17.56
N LEU A 127 11.18 -46.72 -17.98
CA LEU A 127 11.48 -45.30 -17.77
C LEU A 127 10.50 -44.40 -18.52
N GLU A 128 10.11 -44.79 -19.74
CA GLU A 128 9.07 -44.09 -20.48
C GLU A 128 7.72 -44.15 -19.76
N ALA A 129 7.31 -45.32 -19.28
CA ALA A 129 6.07 -45.46 -18.50
C ALA A 129 6.08 -44.62 -17.20
N ARG A 130 7.22 -44.52 -16.49
CA ARG A 130 7.37 -43.63 -15.32
C ARG A 130 7.21 -42.17 -15.71
N ARG A 131 7.80 -41.77 -16.83
CA ARG A 131 7.69 -40.40 -17.35
C ARG A 131 6.25 -40.05 -17.71
N GLU A 132 5.55 -40.91 -18.44
CA GLU A 132 4.14 -40.73 -18.79
C GLU A 132 3.26 -40.64 -17.53
N ALA A 133 3.41 -41.56 -16.57
CA ALA A 133 2.65 -41.52 -15.31
C ALA A 133 2.91 -40.24 -14.50
N ARG A 134 4.15 -39.74 -14.51
CA ARG A 134 4.52 -38.48 -13.87
C ARG A 134 3.93 -37.26 -14.60
N GLU A 135 3.90 -37.28 -15.93
CA GLU A 135 3.26 -36.22 -16.73
C GLU A 135 1.75 -36.16 -16.44
N GLU A 136 1.06 -37.31 -16.38
CA GLU A 136 -0.38 -37.41 -16.09
C GLU A 136 -0.74 -36.84 -14.71
N ILE A 137 -0.02 -37.21 -13.65
CA ILE A 137 -0.33 -36.69 -12.31
C ILE A 137 0.00 -35.19 -12.15
N ILE A 138 1.01 -34.69 -12.88
CA ILE A 138 1.34 -33.26 -12.90
C ILE A 138 0.23 -32.47 -13.61
N GLU A 139 -0.32 -33.01 -14.70
CA GLU A 139 -1.46 -32.43 -15.40
C GLU A 139 -2.67 -32.36 -14.47
N ARG A 140 -3.00 -33.46 -13.78
CA ARG A 140 -4.09 -33.48 -12.79
C ARG A 140 -3.92 -32.45 -11.67
N LEU A 141 -2.71 -32.30 -11.12
CA LEU A 141 -2.44 -31.27 -10.12
C LEU A 141 -2.60 -29.86 -10.70
N SER A 142 -2.23 -29.66 -11.96
CA SER A 142 -2.36 -28.35 -12.62
C SER A 142 -3.83 -27.98 -12.81
N GLU A 143 -4.69 -28.93 -13.21
CA GLU A 143 -6.15 -28.73 -13.27
C GLU A 143 -6.72 -28.35 -11.90
N ALA A 144 -6.33 -29.08 -10.83
CA ALA A 144 -6.79 -28.79 -9.48
C ALA A 144 -6.34 -27.40 -8.98
N TRP A 145 -5.17 -26.93 -9.43
CA TRP A 145 -4.68 -25.59 -9.18
C TRP A 145 -5.52 -24.52 -9.90
N GLU A 146 -5.84 -24.75 -11.17
CA GLU A 146 -6.69 -23.86 -11.96
C GLU A 146 -8.10 -23.76 -11.37
N GLU A 147 -8.71 -24.90 -10.99
CA GLU A 147 -10.00 -24.93 -10.28
C GLU A 147 -9.96 -24.10 -8.99
N ASN A 148 -8.92 -24.27 -8.17
CA ASN A 148 -8.78 -23.51 -6.92
C ASN A 148 -8.56 -22.01 -7.19
N ALA A 149 -7.84 -21.65 -8.24
CA ALA A 149 -7.63 -20.26 -8.63
C ALA A 149 -8.93 -19.60 -9.10
N ASP A 150 -9.74 -20.30 -9.90
CA ASP A 150 -11.06 -19.85 -10.34
C ASP A 150 -12.01 -19.64 -9.15
N GLU A 151 -11.96 -20.55 -8.16
CA GLU A 151 -12.74 -20.41 -6.91
C GLU A 151 -12.31 -19.18 -6.09
N ILE A 152 -10.99 -18.92 -5.98
CA ILE A 152 -10.47 -17.71 -5.31
C ILE A 152 -10.95 -16.45 -6.05
N GLU A 153 -10.84 -16.41 -7.37
CA GLU A 153 -11.30 -15.28 -8.17
C GLU A 153 -12.80 -15.03 -7.99
N ALA A 154 -13.61 -16.10 -7.95
CA ALA A 154 -15.04 -16.00 -7.70
C ALA A 154 -15.35 -15.41 -6.31
N VAL A 155 -14.58 -15.75 -5.27
CA VAL A 155 -14.75 -15.15 -3.93
C VAL A 155 -14.34 -13.68 -3.93
N VAL A 156 -13.20 -13.34 -4.52
CA VAL A 156 -12.69 -11.95 -4.57
C VAL A 156 -13.63 -11.02 -5.35
N THR A 157 -14.25 -11.51 -6.41
CA THR A 157 -15.13 -10.70 -7.28
C THR A 157 -16.57 -10.62 -6.80
N ALA A 158 -17.00 -11.46 -5.85
CA ALA A 158 -18.39 -11.53 -5.41
C ALA A 158 -18.81 -10.43 -4.42
N ASP A 159 -17.88 -9.85 -3.67
CA ASP A 159 -18.20 -8.93 -2.57
C ASP A 159 -18.08 -7.46 -3.00
N GLU A 160 -19.17 -6.94 -3.58
CA GLU A 160 -19.34 -5.51 -3.77
C GLU A 160 -19.31 -4.79 -2.40
N GLY A 161 -18.45 -3.79 -2.26
CA GLY A 161 -18.34 -2.96 -1.04
C GLY A 161 -17.29 -3.42 -0.01
N LEU A 162 -16.65 -4.57 -0.20
CA LEU A 162 -15.57 -5.02 0.69
C LEU A 162 -14.37 -4.05 0.67
N GLU A 163 -14.00 -3.56 -0.51
CA GLU A 163 -12.89 -2.61 -0.67
C GLU A 163 -13.19 -1.29 0.07
N GLU A 164 -14.41 -0.78 -0.04
CA GLU A 164 -14.82 0.45 0.64
C GLU A 164 -14.86 0.25 2.16
N ALA A 165 -15.40 -0.88 2.63
CA ALA A 165 -15.42 -1.22 4.04
C ALA A 165 -14.00 -1.34 4.62
N PHE A 166 -13.10 -2.00 3.89
CA PHE A 166 -11.71 -2.14 4.28
C PHE A 166 -11.01 -0.78 4.35
N ARG A 167 -11.10 0.02 3.28
CA ARG A 167 -10.48 1.35 3.22
C ARG A 167 -10.95 2.27 4.35
N ARG A 168 -12.24 2.22 4.69
CA ARG A 168 -12.82 3.07 5.74
C ARG A 168 -12.43 2.63 7.16
N CYS A 169 -12.19 1.34 7.39
CA CYS A 169 -12.08 0.78 8.73
C CYS A 169 -10.67 0.29 9.10
N GLU A 170 -9.85 -0.07 8.12
CA GLU A 170 -8.49 -0.50 8.36
C GLU A 170 -7.68 0.60 9.08
N GLY A 171 -6.98 0.22 10.15
CA GLY A 171 -6.10 1.13 10.90
C GLY A 171 -6.80 2.25 11.68
N SER A 172 -8.12 2.40 11.53
CA SER A 172 -8.92 3.42 12.18
C SER A 172 -8.95 3.25 13.71
N ILE A 173 -9.06 4.39 14.38
CA ILE A 173 -9.27 4.51 15.81
C ILE A 173 -10.78 4.71 16.01
N LEU A 174 -11.40 3.80 16.75
CA LEU A 174 -12.85 3.71 16.87
C LEU A 174 -13.32 4.20 18.24
N ILE A 175 -14.58 4.65 18.33
CA ILE A 175 -15.18 5.08 19.60
C ILE A 175 -15.77 3.85 20.30
N ARG A 176 -15.19 3.46 21.44
CA ARG A 176 -15.52 2.22 22.17
C ARG A 176 -17.01 2.06 22.42
N GLY A 177 -17.64 3.05 23.05
CA GLY A 177 -19.06 2.97 23.41
C GLY A 177 -19.99 2.80 22.21
N VAL A 178 -19.61 3.41 21.08
CA VAL A 178 -20.37 3.31 19.82
C VAL A 178 -20.24 1.92 19.21
N VAL A 179 -19.02 1.37 19.19
CA VAL A 179 -18.77 0.01 18.72
C VAL A 179 -19.47 -1.01 19.62
N GLU A 180 -19.39 -0.85 20.94
CA GLU A 180 -20.10 -1.73 21.91
C GLU A 180 -21.61 -1.74 21.67
N GLU A 181 -22.21 -0.57 21.47
CA GLU A 181 -23.63 -0.44 21.17
C GLU A 181 -24.00 -1.11 19.85
N ALA A 182 -23.26 -0.79 18.78
CA ALA A 182 -23.51 -1.31 17.44
C ALA A 182 -23.28 -2.82 17.34
N CYS A 183 -22.33 -3.36 18.10
CA CYS A 183 -22.03 -4.79 18.12
C CYS A 183 -23.18 -5.65 18.66
N GLY A 184 -23.97 -5.17 19.62
CA GLY A 184 -25.01 -5.98 20.26
C GLY A 184 -24.51 -7.38 20.65
N ASP A 185 -25.08 -8.42 20.05
CA ASP A 185 -24.71 -9.83 20.22
C ASP A 185 -23.80 -10.41 19.10
N ALA A 186 -23.36 -9.60 18.13
CA ALA A 186 -22.52 -10.05 17.02
C ALA A 186 -21.14 -10.54 17.49
N ASP A 187 -20.51 -11.46 16.76
CA ASP A 187 -19.26 -12.12 17.15
C ASP A 187 -18.08 -11.88 16.19
N SER A 188 -18.14 -10.77 15.45
CA SER A 188 -17.03 -10.34 14.59
C SER A 188 -15.75 -10.09 15.41
N SER A 189 -14.61 -10.09 14.74
CA SER A 189 -13.29 -9.83 15.29
C SER A 189 -13.24 -8.49 16.02
N LEU A 190 -13.90 -7.46 15.47
CA LEU A 190 -14.07 -6.17 16.13
C LEU A 190 -14.96 -6.26 17.39
N CYS A 191 -16.11 -6.93 17.31
CA CYS A 191 -17.02 -7.06 18.45
C CYS A 191 -16.46 -7.91 19.60
N ARG A 192 -15.62 -8.89 19.30
CA ARG A 192 -14.84 -9.60 20.32
C ARG A 192 -13.77 -8.71 20.93
N ALA A 193 -13.09 -7.89 20.12
CA ALA A 193 -12.04 -7.00 20.60
C ALA A 193 -12.57 -5.89 21.50
N VAL A 194 -13.72 -5.29 21.17
CA VAL A 194 -14.27 -4.19 21.99
C VAL A 194 -14.72 -4.66 23.38
N ARG A 195 -15.18 -5.92 23.50
CA ARG A 195 -15.58 -6.52 24.79
C ARG A 195 -14.41 -6.94 25.67
N GLN A 196 -13.17 -6.85 25.17
CA GLN A 196 -11.98 -7.15 25.95
C GLN A 196 -11.50 -5.92 26.71
N ASP A 197 -11.11 -6.14 27.97
CA ASP A 197 -10.53 -5.11 28.83
C ASP A 197 -9.06 -4.80 28.47
N GLU A 198 -8.38 -5.73 27.78
CA GLU A 198 -6.99 -5.56 27.37
C GLU A 198 -6.87 -4.93 25.97
N PRO A 199 -5.94 -3.98 25.75
CA PRO A 199 -5.71 -3.40 24.44
C PRO A 199 -5.30 -4.49 23.44
N THR A 200 -6.01 -4.57 22.32
CA THR A 200 -5.59 -5.42 21.21
C THR A 200 -4.74 -4.60 20.24
N PRO A 201 -3.57 -5.08 19.80
CA PRO A 201 -2.72 -4.31 18.88
C PRO A 201 -3.38 -4.07 17.52
N ARG A 202 -4.42 -4.84 17.17
CA ARG A 202 -5.17 -4.72 15.92
C ARG A 202 -6.22 -3.62 15.93
N PHE A 203 -6.83 -3.32 17.08
CA PHE A 203 -7.94 -2.37 17.18
C PHE A 203 -7.62 -1.31 18.23
N ARG A 204 -7.74 -0.04 17.84
CA ARG A 204 -7.51 1.10 18.74
C ARG A 204 -8.84 1.75 19.06
N PHE A 205 -9.03 2.07 20.34
CA PHE A 205 -10.27 2.64 20.83
C PHE A 205 -10.02 3.92 21.63
N VAL A 206 -10.93 4.89 21.48
CA VAL A 206 -11.10 6.04 22.36
C VAL A 206 -12.47 5.99 23.04
N ASP A 207 -12.65 6.76 24.11
CA ASP A 207 -13.94 6.81 24.80
C ASP A 207 -14.89 7.84 24.17
N GLU A 208 -14.34 8.93 23.63
CA GLU A 208 -15.12 10.04 23.05
C GLU A 208 -14.50 10.51 21.72
N GLY A 209 -15.35 10.90 20.76
CA GLY A 209 -14.89 11.32 19.43
C GLY A 209 -13.93 12.53 19.44
N ALA A 210 -14.11 13.46 20.38
CA ALA A 210 -13.21 14.62 20.52
C ALA A 210 -11.75 14.21 20.84
N GLN A 211 -11.55 13.09 21.53
CA GLN A 211 -10.21 12.60 21.90
C GLN A 211 -9.38 12.20 20.68
N LEU A 212 -10.02 11.88 19.55
CA LEU A 212 -9.31 11.58 18.30
C LEU A 212 -8.45 12.75 17.84
N TRP A 213 -8.89 13.98 18.09
CA TRP A 213 -8.15 15.17 17.66
C TRP A 213 -6.86 15.38 18.43
N ASP A 214 -6.74 14.81 19.63
CA ASP A 214 -5.53 14.90 20.45
C ASP A 214 -4.50 13.81 20.07
N ILE A 215 -4.94 12.79 19.33
CA ILE A 215 -4.06 11.72 18.84
C ILE A 215 -3.32 12.23 17.62
N GLN A 216 -2.11 12.70 17.83
CA GLN A 216 -1.19 13.09 16.77
C GLN A 216 -0.17 11.99 16.53
N GLY A 217 0.17 11.80 15.27
CA GLY A 217 1.16 10.81 14.85
C GLY A 217 1.73 11.17 13.49
N GLY A 218 2.52 10.25 12.95
CA GLY A 218 3.15 10.45 11.67
C GLY A 218 4.50 9.77 11.59
N ARG A 219 5.08 9.80 10.40
CA ARG A 219 6.44 9.36 10.17
C ARG A 219 7.31 10.56 9.85
N PRO A 220 8.46 10.72 10.54
CA PRO A 220 9.42 11.74 10.15
C PRO A 220 9.95 11.48 8.74
N TRP A 221 10.64 12.45 8.17
CA TRP A 221 11.19 12.33 6.83
C TRP A 221 12.16 11.15 6.74
N SER A 222 11.86 10.21 5.85
CA SER A 222 12.73 9.06 5.58
C SER A 222 14.01 9.50 4.89
N MET A 223 15.13 8.87 5.23
CA MET A 223 16.37 9.09 4.50
C MET A 223 16.30 8.51 3.09
N PRO A 224 16.82 9.21 2.06
CA PRO A 224 16.80 8.69 0.70
C PRO A 224 17.82 7.56 0.53
N GLU A 225 17.44 6.57 -0.26
CA GLU A 225 18.34 5.52 -0.75
C GLU A 225 18.70 5.78 -2.22
N ARG A 226 19.78 5.19 -2.72
CA ARG A 226 20.10 5.22 -4.16
C ARG A 226 19.04 4.45 -4.94
N VAL A 227 18.85 4.82 -6.21
CA VAL A 227 17.99 4.02 -7.09
C VAL A 227 18.59 2.63 -7.28
N SER A 228 17.75 1.60 -7.21
CA SER A 228 18.15 0.20 -7.36
C SER A 228 16.98 -0.66 -7.82
N VAL A 229 17.29 -1.84 -8.36
CA VAL A 229 16.27 -2.84 -8.71
C VAL A 229 15.79 -3.51 -7.42
N GLN A 230 14.50 -3.35 -7.15
CA GLN A 230 13.81 -3.94 -6.00
C GLN A 230 13.56 -5.45 -6.23
N PRO A 231 13.23 -6.22 -5.18
CA PRO A 231 12.88 -7.63 -5.33
C PRO A 231 11.73 -7.91 -6.31
N SER A 232 10.82 -6.94 -6.51
CA SER A 232 9.74 -7.00 -7.51
C SER A 232 10.24 -6.90 -8.96
N GLY A 233 11.51 -6.53 -9.17
CA GLY A 233 12.08 -6.23 -10.48
C GLY A 233 11.89 -4.77 -10.92
N GLU A 234 11.16 -3.96 -10.16
CA GLU A 234 10.96 -2.53 -10.43
C GLU A 234 12.11 -1.68 -9.89
N LEU A 235 12.26 -0.46 -10.40
CA LEU A 235 13.16 0.52 -9.81
C LEU A 235 12.53 1.12 -8.55
N GLY A 236 13.34 1.26 -7.50
CA GLY A 236 12.95 1.96 -6.28
C GLY A 236 14.14 2.66 -5.65
N GLY A 237 13.88 3.52 -4.67
CA GLY A 237 14.87 4.43 -4.08
C GLY A 237 14.66 5.86 -4.57
N ALA A 238 15.67 6.72 -4.43
CA ALA A 238 15.67 8.12 -4.86
C ALA A 238 14.43 8.92 -4.43
N ARG A 239 13.95 8.64 -3.22
CA ARG A 239 12.75 9.27 -2.66
C ARG A 239 12.87 9.50 -1.17
N VAL A 240 12.17 10.51 -0.68
CA VAL A 240 11.96 10.73 0.75
C VAL A 240 10.47 10.88 1.03
N ARG A 241 10.04 10.47 2.23
CA ARG A 241 8.63 10.44 2.61
C ARG A 241 8.44 10.92 4.03
N ALA A 242 7.37 11.65 4.26
CA ALA A 242 6.89 12.00 5.58
C ALA A 242 5.37 11.84 5.62
N SER A 243 4.83 11.52 6.79
CA SER A 243 3.39 11.51 6.99
C SER A 243 2.99 12.28 8.22
N ALA A 244 1.83 12.92 8.14
CA ALA A 244 1.14 13.54 9.26
C ALA A 244 -0.14 12.74 9.55
N GLN A 245 -0.45 12.55 10.82
CA GLN A 245 -1.69 11.93 11.26
C GLN A 245 -2.28 12.74 12.41
N ARG A 246 -3.61 12.95 12.35
CA ARG A 246 -4.40 13.45 13.47
C ARG A 246 -5.71 12.68 13.55
N GLY A 247 -5.88 11.86 14.59
CA GLY A 247 -6.97 10.90 14.68
C GLY A 247 -6.94 9.93 13.50
N ASN A 248 -8.05 9.87 12.75
CA ASN A 248 -8.17 9.06 11.53
C ASN A 248 -7.80 9.82 10.24
N ALA A 249 -7.48 11.11 10.33
CA ALA A 249 -7.00 11.89 9.19
C ALA A 249 -5.50 11.64 8.98
N THR A 250 -5.11 11.24 7.77
CA THR A 250 -3.72 10.96 7.40
C THR A 250 -3.36 11.66 6.10
N ILE A 251 -2.13 12.15 6.03
CA ILE A 251 -1.56 12.67 4.79
C ILE A 251 -0.13 12.14 4.65
N LEU A 252 0.20 11.69 3.45
CA LEU A 252 1.53 11.28 3.02
C LEU A 252 2.07 12.29 2.01
N LEU A 253 3.31 12.74 2.23
CA LEU A 253 4.11 13.42 1.22
C LEU A 253 5.23 12.49 0.78
N THR A 254 5.37 12.36 -0.54
CA THR A 254 6.50 11.68 -1.16
C THR A 254 7.21 12.65 -2.09
N LEU A 255 8.47 12.92 -1.82
CA LEU A 255 9.35 13.62 -2.75
C LEU A 255 10.12 12.54 -3.52
N GLU A 256 9.94 12.47 -4.84
CA GLU A 256 10.52 11.43 -5.67
C GLU A 256 10.81 11.91 -7.09
N THR A 257 11.32 11.01 -7.93
CA THR A 257 11.61 11.28 -9.32
C THR A 257 10.77 10.40 -10.23
N LEU A 258 9.95 11.01 -11.08
CA LEU A 258 9.34 10.32 -12.20
C LEU A 258 10.42 10.00 -13.23
N ILE A 259 10.52 8.73 -13.62
CA ILE A 259 11.40 8.27 -14.69
C ILE A 259 10.52 8.01 -15.91
N LEU A 260 10.85 8.65 -17.03
CA LEU A 260 10.06 8.65 -18.25
C LEU A 260 10.90 8.13 -19.41
N ASP A 261 10.31 7.31 -20.28
CA ASP A 261 10.95 6.90 -21.53
C ASP A 261 10.85 8.05 -22.56
N ARG A 262 11.99 8.57 -23.01
CA ARG A 262 12.04 9.66 -24.01
C ARG A 262 11.33 9.28 -25.30
N GLY A 263 11.33 8.00 -25.69
CA GLY A 263 10.67 7.50 -26.89
C GLY A 263 9.14 7.55 -26.82
N THR A 264 8.57 7.68 -25.61
CA THR A 264 7.12 7.81 -25.39
C THR A 264 6.65 9.26 -25.33
N LEU A 265 7.57 10.21 -25.20
CA LEU A 265 7.30 11.64 -25.09
C LEU A 265 7.44 12.33 -26.45
N SER A 266 6.63 13.36 -26.68
CA SER A 266 6.82 14.29 -27.81
C SER A 266 8.09 15.15 -27.63
N ASP A 267 8.55 15.77 -28.71
CA ASP A 267 9.69 16.69 -28.66
C ASP A 267 9.42 17.88 -27.72
N GLU A 268 8.18 18.37 -27.68
CA GLU A 268 7.74 19.46 -26.80
C GLU A 268 7.76 19.04 -25.33
N GLU A 269 7.28 17.84 -25.00
CA GLU A 269 7.35 17.30 -23.63
C GLU A 269 8.79 17.06 -23.19
N ASN A 270 9.62 16.48 -24.06
CA ASN A 270 11.04 16.29 -23.77
C ASN A 270 11.75 17.63 -23.51
N GLN A 271 11.46 18.65 -24.32
CA GLN A 271 11.98 20.00 -24.10
C GLN A 271 11.50 20.57 -22.77
N HIS A 272 10.21 20.44 -22.44
CA HIS A 272 9.64 20.93 -21.20
C HIS A 272 10.32 20.33 -19.95
N TYR A 273 10.52 19.02 -19.92
CA TYR A 273 11.22 18.37 -18.80
C TYR A 273 12.69 18.79 -18.71
N ASN A 274 13.40 18.95 -19.84
CA ASN A 274 14.78 19.44 -19.81
C ASN A 274 14.86 20.88 -19.27
N GLU A 275 13.95 21.76 -19.69
CA GLU A 275 13.85 23.13 -19.17
C GLU A 275 13.58 23.13 -17.66
N GLN A 276 12.69 22.25 -17.18
CA GLN A 276 12.44 22.07 -15.74
C GLN A 276 13.71 21.62 -15.00
N LEU A 277 14.47 20.66 -15.53
CA LEU A 277 15.72 20.20 -14.91
C LEU A 277 16.78 21.30 -14.90
N ASP A 278 16.90 22.07 -15.97
CA ASP A 278 17.81 23.21 -16.07
C ASP A 278 17.46 24.29 -15.02
N GLU A 279 16.17 24.59 -14.82
CA GLU A 279 15.71 25.53 -13.79
C GLU A 279 16.03 25.03 -12.37
N LEU A 280 15.92 23.72 -12.13
CA LEU A 280 16.27 23.10 -10.85
C LEU A 280 17.79 22.90 -10.67
N GLY A 281 18.58 23.08 -11.73
CA GLY A 281 20.03 22.84 -11.74
C GLY A 281 20.41 21.35 -11.72
N VAL A 282 19.49 20.46 -12.09
CA VAL A 282 19.70 19.01 -12.08
C VAL A 282 20.42 18.57 -13.35
N GLU A 283 21.64 18.04 -13.20
CA GLU A 283 22.37 17.45 -14.30
C GLU A 283 21.88 16.02 -14.57
N PHE A 284 21.26 15.79 -15.74
CA PHE A 284 20.78 14.47 -16.15
C PHE A 284 21.18 14.12 -17.58
N GLY A 285 21.88 13.00 -17.74
CA GLY A 285 22.59 12.65 -18.98
C GLY A 285 22.14 11.35 -19.66
N HIS A 286 21.01 10.75 -19.27
CA HIS A 286 20.57 9.50 -19.87
C HIS A 286 20.00 9.71 -21.30
N PRO A 287 20.49 8.99 -22.33
CA PRO A 287 20.08 9.24 -23.72
C PRO A 287 18.66 8.76 -24.04
N GLU A 288 18.15 7.76 -23.31
CA GLU A 288 16.82 7.15 -23.56
C GLU A 288 15.77 7.52 -22.49
N LEU A 289 16.18 8.15 -21.39
CA LEU A 289 15.28 8.45 -20.27
C LEU A 289 15.21 9.94 -20.04
N ASN A 290 14.09 10.40 -19.53
CA ASN A 290 13.91 11.73 -18.97
C ASN A 290 13.49 11.59 -17.50
N ILE A 291 13.69 12.64 -16.71
CA ILE A 291 13.25 12.63 -15.31
C ILE A 291 12.51 13.91 -14.96
N SER A 292 11.61 13.81 -13.99
CA SER A 292 10.96 14.97 -13.38
C SER A 292 10.90 14.77 -11.87
N PRO A 293 11.62 15.59 -11.08
CA PRO A 293 11.43 15.67 -9.65
C PRO A 293 10.02 16.18 -9.32
N ILE A 294 9.30 15.41 -8.50
CA ILE A 294 7.92 15.69 -8.12
C ILE A 294 7.70 15.52 -6.61
N MET A 295 6.64 16.14 -6.12
CA MET A 295 6.04 15.83 -4.83
C MET A 295 4.68 15.15 -5.06
N GLY A 296 4.59 13.88 -4.72
CA GLY A 296 3.33 13.17 -4.56
C GLY A 296 2.69 13.49 -3.21
N VAL A 297 1.38 13.67 -3.22
CA VAL A 297 0.56 13.87 -2.03
C VAL A 297 -0.56 12.85 -2.07
N ASP A 298 -0.72 12.11 -1.00
CA ASP A 298 -1.87 11.22 -0.78
C ASP A 298 -2.53 11.61 0.54
N MET A 299 -3.83 11.84 0.51
CA MET A 299 -4.63 12.31 1.62
C MET A 299 -5.81 11.36 1.83
N ASP A 300 -6.00 10.95 3.08
CA ASP A 300 -7.12 10.14 3.54
C ASP A 300 -7.71 10.81 4.78
N LEU A 301 -8.79 11.58 4.57
CA LEU A 301 -9.52 12.29 5.63
C LEU A 301 -10.87 11.62 5.88
N PRO A 302 -11.46 11.78 7.06
CA PRO A 302 -12.76 11.20 7.37
C PRO A 302 -13.99 11.83 6.68
N GLY A 303 -13.78 12.62 5.63
CA GLY A 303 -14.77 13.51 5.04
C GLY A 303 -14.72 14.91 5.65
N PRO A 304 -15.68 15.79 5.32
CA PRO A 304 -15.74 17.13 5.89
C PRO A 304 -15.99 17.09 7.40
N LEU A 305 -15.21 17.86 8.16
CA LEU A 305 -15.27 17.92 9.62
C LEU A 305 -15.80 19.26 10.16
N ALA A 306 -16.08 20.20 9.27
CA ALA A 306 -16.68 21.50 9.50
C ALA A 306 -17.36 22.00 8.21
N GLU A 307 -17.44 23.33 8.05
CA GLU A 307 -17.92 23.99 6.83
C GLU A 307 -16.78 24.30 5.83
N GLU A 308 -15.78 23.43 5.73
CA GLU A 308 -14.69 23.61 4.75
C GLU A 308 -15.20 23.57 3.32
N THR A 309 -14.56 24.36 2.46
CA THR A 309 -14.80 24.40 1.02
C THR A 309 -13.60 23.91 0.21
N ALA A 310 -12.42 23.86 0.83
CA ALA A 310 -11.21 23.24 0.28
C ALA A 310 -10.23 22.88 1.41
N TRP A 311 -9.25 22.04 1.08
CA TRP A 311 -8.05 21.84 1.87
C TRP A 311 -6.84 22.39 1.12
N VAL A 312 -6.04 23.21 1.80
CA VAL A 312 -4.87 23.87 1.20
C VAL A 312 -3.61 23.28 1.80
N LEU A 313 -2.76 22.69 0.96
CA LEU A 313 -1.42 22.27 1.34
C LEU A 313 -0.47 23.45 1.09
N HIS A 314 0.25 23.89 2.12
CA HIS A 314 1.11 25.06 2.02
C HIS A 314 2.30 25.02 2.98
N PHE A 315 3.28 25.89 2.72
CA PHE A 315 4.36 26.19 3.65
C PHE A 315 3.95 27.27 4.66
N GLY A 316 4.57 27.23 5.84
CA GLY A 316 4.39 28.21 6.91
C GLY A 316 3.09 28.04 7.69
N GLU A 317 2.96 28.78 8.79
CA GLU A 317 1.72 28.80 9.59
C GLU A 317 0.54 29.40 8.83
N THR A 318 0.83 30.40 7.99
CA THR A 318 -0.10 31.02 7.05
C THR A 318 0.73 31.41 5.83
N PRO A 319 0.31 31.04 4.60
CA PRO A 319 1.09 31.34 3.41
C PRO A 319 1.19 32.85 3.21
N GLU A 320 2.40 33.36 2.99
CA GLU A 320 2.64 34.79 2.77
C GLU A 320 2.29 35.19 1.34
N THR A 321 2.52 34.27 0.39
CA THR A 321 2.24 34.44 -1.03
C THR A 321 1.50 33.23 -1.60
N THR A 322 1.00 33.35 -2.82
CA THR A 322 0.43 32.21 -3.56
C THR A 322 1.48 31.17 -3.96
N GLU A 323 2.77 31.53 -3.98
CA GLU A 323 3.86 30.59 -4.28
C GLU A 323 4.13 29.63 -3.12
N ASP A 324 3.70 29.98 -1.89
CA ASP A 324 3.75 29.09 -0.73
C ASP A 324 2.64 28.05 -0.70
N ILE A 325 1.67 28.14 -1.62
CA ILE A 325 0.60 27.15 -1.78
C ILE A 325 1.09 26.06 -2.71
N LEU A 326 1.22 24.85 -2.16
CA LEU A 326 1.62 23.66 -2.91
C LEU A 326 0.45 23.12 -3.74
N HIS A 327 -0.72 23.00 -3.13
CA HIS A 327 -1.91 22.52 -3.80
C HIS A 327 -3.20 22.91 -3.06
N VAL A 328 -4.31 22.94 -3.80
CA VAL A 328 -5.66 23.14 -3.24
C VAL A 328 -6.52 21.95 -3.64
N PHE A 329 -6.91 21.15 -2.65
CA PHE A 329 -7.81 20.02 -2.81
C PHE A 329 -9.26 20.47 -2.65
N PRO A 330 -10.15 20.13 -3.60
CA PRO A 330 -11.58 20.30 -3.38
C PRO A 330 -12.06 19.38 -2.25
N VAL A 331 -13.10 19.80 -1.54
CA VAL A 331 -13.75 18.94 -0.56
C VAL A 331 -14.52 17.82 -1.25
N THR A 332 -14.25 16.58 -0.84
CA THR A 332 -14.97 15.37 -1.28
C THR A 332 -15.71 14.74 -0.10
N GLU A 333 -16.76 13.96 -0.39
CA GLU A 333 -17.55 13.29 0.65
C GLU A 333 -16.74 12.27 1.44
N ASP A 334 -15.79 11.61 0.77
CA ASP A 334 -14.91 10.59 1.34
C ASP A 334 -13.60 11.16 1.90
N GLY A 335 -13.33 12.46 1.74
CA GLY A 335 -12.12 13.13 2.21
C GLY A 335 -10.82 12.65 1.56
N ALA A 336 -10.89 11.80 0.54
CA ALA A 336 -9.74 11.28 -0.16
C ALA A 336 -9.25 12.27 -1.24
N GLY A 337 -7.93 12.41 -1.37
CA GLY A 337 -7.34 13.24 -2.42
C GLY A 337 -5.92 12.83 -2.75
N SER A 338 -5.55 12.97 -4.01
CA SER A 338 -4.16 12.78 -4.44
C SER A 338 -3.74 13.85 -5.44
N ALA A 339 -2.47 14.22 -5.41
CA ALA A 339 -1.89 15.19 -6.31
C ALA A 339 -0.43 14.86 -6.62
N ILE A 340 -0.02 15.18 -7.85
CA ILE A 340 1.38 15.22 -8.25
C ILE A 340 1.73 16.69 -8.50
N ILE A 341 2.69 17.20 -7.74
CA ILE A 341 3.10 18.60 -7.74
C ILE A 341 4.51 18.67 -8.35
N PRO A 342 4.68 19.29 -9.52
CA PRO A 342 6.00 19.51 -10.09
C PRO A 342 6.86 20.36 -9.15
N LEU A 343 8.12 19.96 -8.92
CA LEU A 343 9.02 20.78 -8.13
C LEU A 343 9.46 22.02 -8.90
N THR A 344 9.51 23.13 -8.17
CA THR A 344 10.07 24.41 -8.61
C THR A 344 11.24 24.78 -7.69
N PRO A 345 12.12 25.71 -8.11
CA PRO A 345 13.19 26.20 -7.24
C PRO A 345 12.66 26.76 -5.91
N HIS A 346 11.50 27.43 -5.92
CA HIS A 346 10.85 27.93 -4.69
C HIS A 346 10.44 26.80 -3.75
N ILE A 347 9.79 25.74 -4.28
CA ILE A 347 9.38 24.59 -3.47
C ILE A 347 10.60 23.89 -2.86
N LEU A 348 11.68 23.71 -3.63
CA LEU A 348 12.91 23.11 -3.11
C LEU A 348 13.56 23.94 -2.01
N ASP A 349 13.65 25.26 -2.19
CA ASP A 349 14.19 26.17 -1.18
C ASP A 349 13.36 26.11 0.11
N ARG A 350 12.03 26.12 -0.01
CA ARG A 350 11.11 25.99 1.14
C ARG A 350 11.22 24.64 1.85
N LEU A 351 11.39 23.53 1.12
CA LEU A 351 11.54 22.19 1.70
C LEU A 351 12.84 22.01 2.50
N VAL A 352 13.92 22.65 2.06
CA VAL A 352 15.20 22.65 2.79
C VAL A 352 15.17 23.66 3.94
N GLY A 353 14.30 24.67 3.88
CA GLY A 353 14.13 25.67 4.93
C GLY A 353 13.41 25.18 6.20
N GLU A 354 13.18 26.11 7.13
CA GLU A 354 12.54 25.84 8.44
C GLU A 354 11.00 25.99 8.42
N ALA A 355 10.39 26.42 7.31
CA ALA A 355 8.94 26.65 7.27
C ALA A 355 8.16 25.33 7.39
N PRO A 356 7.22 25.18 8.35
CA PRO A 356 6.44 23.95 8.49
C PRO A 356 5.59 23.69 7.24
N ILE A 357 5.25 22.44 6.98
CA ILE A 357 4.28 22.09 5.93
C ILE A 357 2.97 21.78 6.63
N ARG A 358 1.88 22.42 6.19
CA ARG A 358 0.55 22.24 6.76
C ARG A 358 -0.49 21.93 5.69
N LEU A 359 -1.44 21.08 6.05
CA LEU A 359 -2.74 21.01 5.38
C LEU A 359 -3.75 21.77 6.23
N THR A 360 -4.34 22.80 5.65
CA THR A 360 -5.32 23.67 6.33
C THR A 360 -6.68 23.55 5.65
N ALA A 361 -7.70 23.20 6.42
CA ALA A 361 -9.09 23.29 5.97
C ALA A 361 -9.53 24.75 5.96
N ILE A 362 -10.08 25.21 4.84
CA ILE A 362 -10.51 26.60 4.67
C ILE A 362 -12.03 26.69 4.51
N GLY A 363 -12.64 27.67 5.18
CA GLY A 363 -14.05 27.99 5.02
C GLY A 363 -14.35 28.71 3.70
N THR A 364 -15.56 29.25 3.61
CA THR A 364 -16.04 29.91 2.38
C THR A 364 -15.08 30.99 1.88
N VAL A 365 -14.76 30.94 0.58
CA VAL A 365 -13.87 31.89 -0.06
C VAL A 365 -14.45 33.30 -0.01
N THR A 366 -13.65 34.29 0.40
CA THR A 366 -14.06 35.69 0.47
C THR A 366 -13.20 36.59 -0.42
N PRO A 367 -13.76 37.66 -1.03
CA PRO A 367 -13.02 38.51 -1.97
C PRO A 367 -11.78 39.21 -1.39
N ASP A 368 -11.77 39.44 -0.08
CA ASP A 368 -10.68 40.11 0.64
C ASP A 368 -9.78 39.12 1.40
N ALA A 369 -9.95 37.81 1.19
CA ALA A 369 -9.10 36.82 1.81
C ALA A 369 -7.67 36.92 1.26
N GLY A 370 -6.70 36.65 2.14
CA GLY A 370 -5.30 36.46 1.76
C GLY A 370 -5.09 35.26 0.85
N PRO A 371 -3.84 34.81 0.66
CA PRO A 371 -3.51 33.75 -0.31
C PRO A 371 -4.35 32.46 -0.17
N MET A 372 -4.76 32.10 1.04
CA MET A 372 -5.61 30.93 1.32
C MET A 372 -7.05 31.06 0.79
N GLY A 373 -7.53 32.24 0.41
CA GLY A 373 -8.88 32.43 -0.12
C GLY A 373 -10.02 32.40 0.91
N GLY A 374 -9.85 31.81 2.09
CA GLY A 374 -10.86 31.76 3.16
C GLY A 374 -10.26 31.71 4.57
N PRO A 375 -11.10 31.74 5.63
CA PRO A 375 -10.63 31.57 7.01
C PRO A 375 -10.15 30.12 7.24
N ALA A 376 -9.05 29.95 7.96
CA ALA A 376 -8.60 28.64 8.42
C ALA A 376 -9.58 28.10 9.49
N LEU A 377 -10.05 26.87 9.30
CA LEU A 377 -10.99 26.20 10.19
C LEU A 377 -10.28 25.25 11.15
N TYR A 378 -9.34 24.45 10.63
CA TYR A 378 -8.45 23.56 11.36
C TYR A 378 -7.26 23.18 10.46
N TRP A 379 -6.19 22.64 11.03
CA TRP A 379 -5.01 22.23 10.31
C TRP A 379 -4.33 20.97 10.88
N MET A 380 -3.52 20.34 10.04
CA MET A 380 -2.56 19.30 10.39
C MET A 380 -1.17 19.71 9.92
N GLU A 381 -0.15 19.42 10.72
CA GLU A 381 1.24 19.77 10.43
C GLU A 381 2.09 18.52 10.24
N PHE A 382 2.99 18.57 9.27
CA PHE A 382 3.97 17.49 9.06
C PHE A 382 5.10 17.56 10.08
N PRO A 383 5.63 16.41 10.51
CA PRO A 383 6.81 16.41 11.36
C PRO A 383 8.00 17.01 10.60
N ASP A 384 8.64 18.01 11.19
CA ASP A 384 9.86 18.64 10.64
C ASP A 384 11.14 17.82 10.91
N LEU A 385 11.02 16.78 11.74
CA LEU A 385 12.14 15.92 12.11
C LEU A 385 12.78 15.27 10.85
N LEU A 386 14.10 15.46 10.72
CA LEU A 386 14.95 15.00 9.61
C LEU A 386 14.68 15.63 8.24
N ARG A 387 13.74 16.58 8.11
CA ARG A 387 13.36 17.15 6.80
C ARG A 387 14.55 17.72 6.02
N GLU A 388 15.25 18.69 6.60
CA GLU A 388 16.39 19.36 5.97
C GLU A 388 17.45 18.34 5.53
N GLN A 389 17.77 17.36 6.39
CA GLN A 389 18.77 16.34 6.10
C GLN A 389 18.32 15.40 4.97
N ALA A 390 17.09 14.90 5.02
CA ALA A 390 16.55 13.95 4.07
C ALA A 390 16.39 14.59 2.68
N VAL A 391 15.72 15.75 2.62
CA VAL A 391 15.54 16.50 1.37
C VAL A 391 16.89 16.96 0.83
N GLY A 392 17.76 17.51 1.68
CA GLY A 392 19.08 17.97 1.26
C GLY A 392 19.95 16.85 0.66
N GLN A 393 19.88 15.62 1.20
CA GLN A 393 20.57 14.47 0.61
C GLN A 393 19.97 14.05 -0.73
N LEU A 394 18.64 14.05 -0.86
CA LEU A 394 17.98 13.71 -2.13
C LEU A 394 18.31 14.74 -3.21
N VAL A 395 18.21 16.03 -2.89
CA VAL A 395 18.58 17.13 -3.79
C VAL A 395 20.05 17.04 -4.17
N SER A 396 20.95 16.78 -3.22
CA SER A 396 22.37 16.58 -3.52
C SER A 396 22.63 15.40 -4.46
N TYR A 397 21.84 14.33 -4.34
CA TYR A 397 21.92 13.16 -5.22
C TYR A 397 21.47 13.48 -6.65
N TRP A 398 20.46 14.34 -6.80
CA TRP A 398 20.03 14.86 -8.11
C TRP A 398 21.05 15.82 -8.72
N LEU A 399 21.43 16.86 -7.98
CA LEU A 399 22.34 17.91 -8.47
C LEU A 399 23.76 17.40 -8.71
N GLY A 400 24.20 16.40 -7.95
CA GLY A 400 25.53 15.80 -8.08
C GLY A 400 25.67 14.77 -9.20
N GLY A 401 24.62 14.56 -10.01
CA GLY A 401 24.61 13.58 -11.10
C GLY A 401 24.48 12.12 -10.65
N GLY A 402 24.38 11.85 -9.34
CA GLY A 402 24.35 10.49 -8.80
C GLY A 402 23.15 9.68 -9.30
N LEU A 403 21.98 10.30 -9.44
CA LEU A 403 20.82 9.64 -10.04
C LEU A 403 21.06 9.26 -11.51
N SER A 404 21.70 10.15 -12.27
CA SER A 404 22.02 9.90 -13.68
C SER A 404 23.02 8.74 -13.83
N ASP A 405 24.06 8.73 -13.00
CA ASP A 405 25.08 7.68 -13.00
C ASP A 405 24.47 6.31 -12.67
N ASP A 406 23.61 6.26 -11.66
CA ASP A 406 22.97 5.01 -11.23
C ASP A 406 21.99 4.49 -12.28
N LEU A 407 21.21 5.37 -12.92
CA LEU A 407 20.31 4.96 -13.99
C LEU A 407 21.08 4.48 -15.24
N LEU A 408 22.22 5.08 -15.58
CA LEU A 408 23.08 4.59 -16.67
C LEU A 408 23.69 3.20 -16.37
N GLU A 409 23.95 2.88 -15.10
CA GLU A 409 24.41 1.56 -14.68
C GLU A 409 23.28 0.53 -14.73
N LEU A 410 22.09 0.88 -14.25
CA LEU A 410 20.93 -0.01 -14.17
C LEU A 410 20.25 -0.24 -15.52
N ILE A 411 20.23 0.78 -16.38
CA ILE A 411 19.62 0.76 -17.71
C ILE A 411 20.67 1.27 -18.71
N PRO A 412 21.60 0.40 -19.16
CA PRO A 412 22.60 0.83 -20.12
C PRO A 412 21.96 1.20 -21.46
N PRO A 413 22.38 2.30 -22.11
CA PRO A 413 21.87 2.67 -23.43
C PRO A 413 22.16 1.62 -24.49
N SER A 414 21.23 1.48 -25.43
CA SER A 414 21.22 0.45 -26.48
C SER A 414 22.20 0.66 -27.65
#